data_AF-A0A8T4L006-F1
#
_entry.id   AF-A0A8T4L006-F1
#
_cell.length_a   1.000
_cell.length_b   1.000
_cell.length_c   1.000
_cell.angle_alpha   90.00
_cell.angle_beta   90.00
_cell.angle_gamma   90.00
#
_symmetry.space_group_name_H-M   'P 1'
#
loop_
_entity.id
_entity.type
_entity.pdbx_description
1 polymer ?
#
loop_
_entity_poly.entity_id
_entity_poly.type
_entity_poly.pdbx_seq_one_letter_code
_entity_poly.pdbx_strand_id
1 'polypeptide(L)'
;MAKLAWFGIVAFGAVFVSTLMFNSFPQEFLFPSGIVLIVSVALVIYLEGIIGAMEIPSVAGNVLSFARILAVGLVGTVIAFILNDLAFPSPDKGLLIILFLPLYIGGHVFNAFLAMFEALIQGARLNYVEFYSKFYECGGKEFSPFKFHKRFLRD
;
A
#
# COMPACT_ATOMS: atom_id res chain seq x y z
N MET A 1 -7.34 -24.01 -16.47
CA MET A 1 -8.29 -23.14 -17.19
C MET A 1 -8.73 -21.94 -16.36
N ALA A 2 -9.25 -22.12 -15.14
CA ALA A 2 -9.76 -21.00 -14.33
C ALA A 2 -8.72 -19.90 -14.01
N LYS A 3 -7.48 -20.27 -13.64
CA LYS A 3 -6.38 -19.31 -13.44
C LYS A 3 -6.06 -18.44 -14.67
N LEU A 4 -6.30 -18.97 -15.87
CA LEU A 4 -6.06 -18.27 -17.14
C LEU A 4 -7.16 -17.24 -17.41
N ALA A 5 -8.40 -17.54 -17.01
CA ALA A 5 -9.52 -16.60 -17.03
C ALA A 5 -9.32 -15.46 -16.03
N TRP A 6 -8.83 -15.75 -14.81
CA TRP A 6 -8.46 -14.72 -13.83
C TRP A 6 -7.35 -13.79 -14.33
N PHE A 7 -6.31 -14.35 -14.98
CA PHE A 7 -5.29 -13.54 -15.64
C PHE A 7 -5.90 -12.64 -16.73
N GLY A 8 -6.86 -13.16 -17.50
CA GLY A 8 -7.61 -12.41 -18.50
C GLY A 8 -8.36 -11.22 -17.91
N ILE A 9 -9.07 -11.41 -16.80
CA ILE A 9 -9.79 -10.34 -16.09
C ILE A 9 -8.83 -9.25 -15.62
N VAL A 10 -7.70 -9.61 -15.00
CA VAL A 10 -6.76 -8.63 -14.44
C VAL A 10 -6.02 -7.88 -15.55
N ALA A 11 -5.42 -8.58 -16.52
CA ALA A 11 -4.60 -7.96 -17.55
C ALA A 11 -5.43 -7.13 -18.53
N PHE A 12 -6.48 -7.72 -19.11
CA PHE A 12 -7.31 -7.02 -20.10
C PHE A 12 -8.31 -6.07 -19.44
N GLY A 13 -8.77 -6.35 -18.22
CA GLY A 13 -9.53 -5.38 -17.44
C GLY A 13 -8.71 -4.13 -17.12
N ALA A 14 -7.43 -4.28 -16.74
CA ALA A 14 -6.55 -3.13 -16.51
C ALA A 14 -6.31 -2.32 -17.79
N VAL A 15 -6.06 -2.96 -18.94
CA VAL A 15 -5.90 -2.29 -20.22
C VAL A 15 -7.18 -1.57 -20.64
N PHE A 16 -8.34 -2.22 -20.50
CA PHE A 16 -9.63 -1.63 -20.84
C PHE A 16 -9.94 -0.38 -20.00
N VAL A 17 -9.81 -0.48 -18.67
CA VAL A 17 -10.06 0.63 -17.74
C VAL A 17 -9.05 1.76 -17.95
N SER A 18 -7.76 1.45 -18.16
CA SER A 18 -6.73 2.49 -18.38
C SER A 18 -6.89 3.22 -19.71
N THR A 19 -7.28 2.51 -20.77
CA THR A 19 -7.58 3.13 -22.07
C THR A 19 -8.81 4.05 -21.96
N LEU A 20 -9.86 3.60 -21.27
CA LEU A 20 -11.12 4.34 -21.15
C LEU A 20 -11.01 5.56 -20.23
N MET A 21 -10.30 5.46 -19.11
CA MET A 21 -10.23 6.52 -18.10
C MET A 21 -9.02 7.46 -18.26
N PHE A 22 -7.86 6.93 -18.66
CA PHE A 22 -6.59 7.66 -18.64
C PHE A 22 -5.98 7.85 -20.03
N ASN A 23 -6.63 7.35 -21.09
CA ASN A 23 -6.15 7.41 -22.48
C ASN A 23 -4.68 6.96 -22.63
N SER A 24 -4.25 6.02 -21.77
CA SER A 24 -2.84 5.62 -21.66
C SER A 24 -2.38 4.71 -22.79
N PHE A 25 -3.32 4.09 -23.52
CA PHE A 25 -3.06 3.21 -24.66
C PHE A 25 -3.81 3.70 -25.90
N PRO A 26 -3.35 3.35 -27.13
CA PRO A 26 -4.06 3.66 -28.36
C PRO A 26 -5.50 3.12 -28.33
N GLN A 27 -6.46 3.89 -28.88
CA GLN A 27 -7.89 3.54 -28.86
C GLN A 27 -8.21 2.22 -29.57
N GLU A 28 -7.31 1.73 -30.42
CA GLU A 28 -7.40 0.43 -31.07
C GLU A 28 -7.47 -0.74 -30.08
N PHE A 29 -6.92 -0.58 -28.87
CA PHE A 29 -6.91 -1.62 -27.85
C PHE A 29 -8.22 -1.70 -27.04
N LEU A 30 -9.12 -0.73 -27.17
CA LEU A 30 -10.37 -0.68 -26.39
C LEU A 30 -11.29 -1.86 -26.71
N PHE A 31 -11.56 -2.10 -27.99
CA PHE A 31 -12.48 -3.16 -28.42
C PHE A 31 -11.93 -4.58 -28.15
N PRO A 32 -10.67 -4.91 -28.49
CA PRO A 32 -10.10 -6.22 -28.19
C PRO A 32 -10.05 -6.51 -26.68
N SER A 33 -9.64 -5.52 -25.86
CA SER A 33 -9.58 -5.69 -24.41
C SER A 33 -10.96 -5.88 -23.78
N GLY A 34 -11.98 -5.15 -24.26
CA GLY A 34 -13.36 -5.33 -23.81
C GLY A 34 -13.92 -6.70 -24.14
N ILE A 35 -13.69 -7.22 -25.35
CA ILE A 35 -14.14 -8.56 -25.75
C ILE A 35 -13.48 -9.64 -24.89
N VAL A 36 -12.16 -9.56 -24.70
CA VAL A 36 -11.42 -10.54 -23.89
C VAL A 36 -11.83 -10.48 -22.43
N LEU A 37 -12.13 -9.30 -21.89
CA LEU A 37 -12.64 -9.12 -20.54
C LEU A 37 -14.00 -9.83 -20.36
N ILE A 38 -14.94 -9.63 -21.28
CA ILE A 38 -16.26 -10.28 -21.23
C ILE A 38 -16.13 -11.80 -21.31
N VAL A 39 -15.30 -12.31 -22.23
CA VAL A 39 -15.02 -13.75 -22.35
C VAL A 39 -14.39 -14.30 -21.07
N SER A 40 -13.46 -13.57 -20.46
CA SER A 40 -12.78 -13.97 -19.24
C SER A 40 -13.75 -14.04 -18.05
N VAL A 41 -14.65 -13.06 -17.92
CA VAL A 41 -15.71 -13.07 -16.89
C VAL A 41 -16.67 -14.24 -17.10
N ALA A 42 -17.10 -14.49 -18.35
CA ALA A 42 -17.98 -15.61 -18.68
C ALA A 42 -17.32 -16.97 -18.35
N LEU A 43 -16.03 -17.11 -18.63
CA LEU A 43 -15.26 -18.32 -18.30
C LEU A 43 -15.12 -18.52 -16.78
N VAL A 44 -14.91 -17.46 -16.00
CA VAL A 44 -14.86 -17.58 -14.53
C VAL A 44 -16.20 -18.04 -13.97
N ILE A 45 -17.31 -17.46 -14.43
CA ILE A 45 -18.65 -17.86 -13.97
C ILE A 45 -18.96 -19.31 -14.38
N TYR A 46 -18.55 -19.75 -15.58
CA TYR A 46 -18.79 -21.12 -16.04
C TYR A 46 -17.94 -22.15 -15.29
N LEU A 47 -16.69 -21.81 -14.94
CA LEU A 47 -15.75 -22.73 -14.29
C LEU A 47 -15.88 -22.76 -12.76
N GLU A 48 -16.16 -21.63 -12.13
CA GLU A 48 -16.17 -21.47 -10.66
C GLU A 48 -17.57 -21.16 -10.09
N GLY A 49 -18.57 -20.97 -10.95
CA GLY A 49 -19.96 -20.76 -10.55
C GLY A 49 -20.17 -19.47 -9.76
N ILE A 50 -21.04 -19.54 -8.74
CA ILE A 50 -21.40 -18.41 -7.87
C ILE A 50 -20.18 -17.88 -7.07
N ILE A 51 -19.24 -18.77 -6.73
CA ILE A 51 -18.03 -18.39 -5.97
C ILE A 51 -17.16 -17.46 -6.82
N GLY A 52 -16.95 -17.79 -8.11
CA GLY A 52 -16.17 -16.95 -9.02
C GLY A 52 -16.75 -15.54 -9.20
N ALA A 53 -18.08 -15.41 -9.22
CA ALA A 53 -18.74 -14.10 -9.32
C ALA A 53 -18.53 -13.25 -8.06
N MET A 54 -18.50 -13.85 -6.87
CA MET A 54 -18.26 -13.14 -5.61
C MET A 54 -16.81 -12.65 -5.46
N GLU A 55 -15.87 -13.27 -6.17
CA GLU A 55 -14.45 -12.90 -6.15
C GLU A 55 -14.11 -11.74 -7.12
N ILE A 56 -14.97 -11.40 -8.09
CA ILE A 56 -14.67 -10.30 -9.03
C ILE A 56 -14.44 -8.96 -8.31
N PRO A 57 -15.28 -8.53 -7.35
CA PRO A 57 -15.01 -7.32 -6.56
C PRO A 57 -13.73 -7.40 -5.71
N SER A 58 -13.28 -8.60 -5.33
CA SER A 58 -12.07 -8.77 -4.52
C SER A 58 -10.81 -8.32 -5.28
N VAL A 59 -10.81 -8.43 -6.61
CA VAL A 59 -9.76 -7.91 -7.49
C VAL A 59 -9.56 -6.39 -7.30
N ALA A 60 -10.65 -5.61 -7.25
CA ALA A 60 -10.56 -4.18 -7.02
C ALA A 60 -10.02 -3.86 -5.61
N GLY A 61 -10.44 -4.64 -4.60
CA GLY A 61 -9.91 -4.56 -3.24
C GLY A 61 -8.41 -4.81 -3.17
N ASN A 62 -7.91 -5.80 -3.91
CA ASN A 62 -6.49 -6.11 -4.02
C ASN A 62 -5.71 -4.95 -4.66
N VAL A 63 -6.20 -4.40 -5.76
CA VAL A 63 -5.57 -3.23 -6.42
C VAL A 63 -5.50 -2.03 -5.47
N LEU A 64 -6.58 -1.72 -4.75
CA LEU A 64 -6.59 -0.63 -3.77
C LEU A 64 -5.64 -0.87 -2.60
N SER A 65 -5.48 -2.14 -2.18
CA SER A 65 -4.51 -2.52 -1.14
C SER A 65 -3.08 -2.21 -1.58
N PHE A 66 -2.71 -2.58 -2.81
CA PHE A 66 -1.39 -2.27 -3.38
C PHE A 66 -1.21 -0.80 -3.77
N ALA A 67 -2.28 -0.10 -4.13
CA ALA A 67 -2.25 1.33 -4.42
C ALA A 67 -1.77 2.14 -3.21
N ARG A 68 -1.99 1.66 -1.98
CA ARG A 68 -1.52 2.31 -0.75
C ARG A 68 0.00 2.42 -0.69
N ILE A 69 0.73 1.33 -0.93
CA ILE A 69 2.20 1.35 -0.88
C ILE A 69 2.77 2.17 -2.05
N LEU A 70 2.11 2.13 -3.20
CA LEU A 70 2.47 2.95 -4.36
C LEU A 70 2.26 4.45 -4.08
N ALA A 71 1.15 4.82 -3.45
CA ALA A 71 0.87 6.21 -3.08
C ALA A 71 1.91 6.76 -2.10
N VAL A 72 2.31 5.97 -1.11
CA VAL A 72 3.36 6.36 -0.14
C VAL A 72 4.70 6.59 -0.85
N GLY A 73 5.07 5.70 -1.78
CA GLY A 73 6.28 5.88 -2.59
C GLY A 73 6.22 7.12 -3.49
N LEU A 74 5.07 7.37 -4.14
CA LEU A 74 4.85 8.52 -5.00
C LEU A 74 4.92 9.85 -4.22
N VAL A 75 4.35 9.90 -3.02
CA VAL A 75 4.42 11.10 -2.16
C VAL A 75 5.88 11.41 -1.81
N GLY A 76 6.69 10.40 -1.47
CA GLY A 76 8.11 10.59 -1.17
C GLY A 76 8.91 11.16 -2.35
N THR A 77 8.62 10.73 -3.58
CA THR A 77 9.30 11.27 -4.78
C THR A 77 8.83 12.68 -5.11
N VAL A 78 7.53 12.99 -4.98
CA VAL A 78 6.99 14.34 -5.17
C VAL A 78 7.59 15.32 -4.16
N ILE A 79 7.73 14.94 -2.89
CA ILE A 79 8.40 15.78 -1.88
C ILE A 79 9.87 16.03 -2.27
N ALA A 80 10.58 15.01 -2.75
CA ALA A 80 11.95 15.17 -3.21
C ALA A 80 12.07 16.14 -4.40
N PHE A 81 11.14 16.10 -5.36
CA PHE A 81 11.09 17.06 -6.47
C PHE A 81 10.85 18.49 -5.97
N ILE A 82 9.88 18.68 -5.07
CA ILE A 82 9.59 19.99 -4.48
C ILE A 82 10.84 20.53 -3.75
N LEU A 83 11.54 19.71 -2.97
CA LEU A 83 12.77 20.12 -2.29
C LEU A 83 13.90 20.48 -3.27
N ASN A 84 14.01 19.77 -4.40
CA ASN A 84 14.98 20.10 -5.45
C ASN A 84 14.64 21.45 -6.10
N ASP A 85 13.37 21.68 -6.42
CA ASP A 85 12.89 22.93 -7.03
C ASP A 85 13.08 24.12 -6.09
N LEU A 86 12.88 23.93 -4.78
CA LEU A 86 13.15 24.96 -3.77
C LEU A 86 14.65 25.27 -3.62
N ALA A 87 15.52 24.28 -3.78
CA ALA A 87 16.95 24.46 -3.60
C ALA A 87 17.65 25.05 -4.83
N PHE A 88 17.15 24.78 -6.04
CA PHE A 88 17.76 25.25 -7.30
C PHE A 88 16.76 25.92 -8.26
N PRO A 89 16.05 27.00 -7.87
CA PRO A 89 15.00 27.59 -8.70
C PRO A 89 15.51 28.34 -9.95
N SER A 90 16.78 28.76 -10.04
CA SER A 90 17.35 29.44 -11.23
C SER A 90 18.90 29.49 -11.21
N PRO A 91 19.59 29.47 -12.38
CA PRO A 91 21.05 29.59 -12.48
C PRO A 91 21.61 30.95 -12.00
N ASP A 92 20.78 32.00 -11.97
CA ASP A 92 21.22 33.38 -11.79
C ASP A 92 21.43 33.78 -10.32
N LYS A 93 21.13 32.90 -9.35
CA LYS A 93 21.14 33.19 -7.90
C LYS A 93 22.21 32.41 -7.15
N GLY A 94 23.43 32.32 -7.71
CA GLY A 94 24.53 31.50 -7.19
C GLY A 94 24.90 31.72 -5.70
N LEU A 95 24.63 32.90 -5.14
CA LEU A 95 24.90 33.19 -3.71
C LEU A 95 23.79 32.69 -2.75
N LEU A 96 22.56 32.49 -3.22
CA LEU A 96 21.46 31.99 -2.38
C LEU A 96 21.54 30.48 -2.13
N ILE A 97 22.29 29.74 -2.96
CA ILE A 97 22.50 28.29 -2.81
C ILE A 97 23.02 27.92 -1.42
N ILE A 98 23.90 28.74 -0.83
CA ILE A 98 24.46 28.49 0.51
C ILE A 98 23.37 28.58 1.59
N LEU A 99 22.37 29.44 1.42
CA LEU A 99 21.24 29.58 2.34
C LEU A 99 20.26 28.40 2.25
N PHE A 100 20.08 27.82 1.05
CA PHE A 100 19.17 26.71 0.82
C PHE A 100 19.80 25.33 1.03
N LEU A 101 21.14 25.24 1.08
CA LEU A 101 21.86 23.98 1.28
C LEU A 101 21.45 23.22 2.58
N PRO A 102 21.28 23.86 3.75
CA PRO A 102 20.80 23.18 4.96
C PRO A 102 19.37 22.67 4.81
N LEU A 103 18.50 23.44 4.12
CA LEU A 103 17.11 23.06 3.87
C LEU A 103 17.02 21.88 2.90
N TYR A 104 17.90 21.84 1.90
CA TYR A 104 18.02 20.73 0.96
C TYR A 104 18.45 19.45 1.66
N ILE A 105 19.55 19.49 2.42
CA ILE A 105 20.06 18.32 3.14
C ILE A 105 19.05 17.88 4.21
N GLY A 106 18.57 18.81 5.03
CA GLY A 106 17.60 18.53 6.09
C GLY A 106 16.27 18.00 5.54
N GLY A 107 15.80 18.58 4.43
CA GLY A 107 14.58 18.14 3.75
C GLY A 107 14.70 16.72 3.21
N HIS A 108 15.81 16.37 2.56
CA HIS A 108 16.05 15.01 2.06
C HIS A 108 16.23 13.99 3.19
N VAL A 109 16.92 14.35 4.27
CA VAL A 109 17.05 13.51 5.47
C VAL A 109 15.69 13.27 6.11
N PHE A 110 14.87 14.32 6.24
CA PHE A 110 13.52 14.19 6.80
C PHE A 110 12.59 13.39 5.88
N ASN A 111 12.66 13.58 4.56
CA ASN A 111 11.92 12.77 3.59
C ASN A 111 12.30 11.28 3.68
N ALA A 112 13.60 10.98 3.81
CA ALA A 112 14.07 9.61 4.00
C ALA A 112 13.58 9.02 5.34
N PHE A 113 13.59 9.81 6.40
CA PHE A 113 13.05 9.43 7.70
C PHE A 113 11.55 9.10 7.63
N LEU A 114 10.75 9.96 7.00
CA LEU A 114 9.32 9.73 6.80
C LEU A 114 9.06 8.47 5.98
N ALA A 115 9.81 8.25 4.90
CA ALA A 115 9.68 7.03 4.09
C ALA A 115 9.96 5.76 4.90
N MET A 116 10.98 5.77 5.76
CA MET A 116 11.27 4.65 6.67
C MET A 116 10.18 4.47 7.74
N PHE A 117 9.67 5.57 8.30
CA PHE A 117 8.65 5.56 9.34
C PHE A 117 7.29 5.04 8.83
N GLU A 118 6.90 5.42 7.61
CA GLU A 118 5.68 4.92 6.96
C GLU A 118 5.73 3.40 6.73
N ALA A 119 6.87 2.89 6.26
CA ALA A 119 7.09 1.46 6.10
C ALA A 119 7.00 0.71 7.45
N LEU A 120 7.55 1.30 8.51
CA LEU A 120 7.48 0.75 9.87
C LEU A 120 6.03 0.66 10.37
N ILE A 121 5.22 1.71 10.22
CA ILE A 121 3.81 1.71 10.66
C ILE A 121 3.00 0.69 9.87
N GLN A 122 3.18 0.63 8.55
CA GLN A 122 2.42 -0.31 7.70
C GLN A 122 2.76 -1.76 8.04
N GLY A 123 4.03 -2.06 8.32
CA GLY A 123 4.45 -3.36 8.84
C GLY A 123 3.93 -3.63 10.25
N ALA A 124 3.97 -2.64 11.14
CA ALA A 124 3.45 -2.78 12.51
C ALA A 124 1.94 -3.06 12.54
N ARG A 125 1.16 -2.45 11.64
CA ARG A 125 -0.29 -2.72 11.50
C ARG A 125 -0.55 -4.19 11.17
N LEU A 126 0.20 -4.73 10.21
CA LEU A 126 0.09 -6.13 9.81
C LEU A 126 0.52 -7.06 10.95
N ASN A 127 1.68 -6.80 11.57
CA ASN A 127 2.16 -7.58 12.71
C ASN A 127 1.18 -7.56 13.88
N TYR A 128 0.64 -6.40 14.23
CA TYR A 128 -0.36 -6.28 15.31
C TYR A 128 -1.59 -7.13 15.02
N VAL A 129 -2.22 -6.99 13.85
CA VAL A 129 -3.47 -7.72 13.55
C VAL A 129 -3.24 -9.22 13.36
N GLU A 130 -2.12 -9.63 12.74
CA GLU A 130 -1.81 -11.03 12.49
C GLU A 130 -1.33 -11.77 13.75
N PHE A 131 -0.55 -11.12 14.63
CA PHE A 131 -0.15 -11.74 15.89
C PHE A 131 -1.30 -11.79 16.91
N TYR A 132 -2.08 -10.72 17.07
CA TYR A 132 -3.17 -10.71 18.05
C TYR A 132 -4.30 -11.69 17.69
N SER A 133 -4.59 -11.88 16.40
CA SER A 133 -5.64 -12.83 15.99
C SER A 133 -5.23 -14.31 16.15
N LYS A 134 -3.93 -14.62 16.17
CA LYS A 134 -3.44 -16.01 16.19
C LYS A 134 -2.85 -16.46 17.53
N PHE A 135 -2.23 -15.56 18.28
CA PHE A 135 -1.44 -15.93 19.46
C PHE A 135 -1.90 -15.27 20.76
N TYR A 136 -2.85 -14.34 20.69
CA TYR A 136 -3.36 -13.65 21.87
C TYR A 136 -4.73 -14.21 22.27
N GLU A 137 -4.73 -15.13 23.24
CA GLU A 137 -5.96 -15.56 23.91
C GLU A 137 -6.30 -14.57 25.04
N CYS A 138 -7.35 -13.77 24.84
CA CYS A 138 -7.91 -12.94 25.90
C CYS A 138 -8.49 -13.83 27.02
N GLY A 139 -7.81 -13.93 28.16
CA GLY A 139 -8.35 -14.69 29.31
C GLY A 139 -7.34 -15.22 30.34
N GLY A 140 -6.04 -14.96 30.19
CA GLY A 140 -5.04 -15.41 31.17
C GLY A 140 -5.24 -14.79 32.57
N LYS A 141 -5.05 -15.59 33.62
CA LYS A 141 -4.96 -15.06 35.00
C LYS A 141 -3.69 -14.24 35.13
N GLU A 142 -3.83 -13.01 35.62
CA GLU A 142 -2.69 -12.17 35.98
C GLU A 142 -1.81 -12.91 37.01
N PHE A 143 -0.50 -12.96 36.75
CA PHE A 143 0.43 -13.62 37.65
C PHE A 143 0.49 -12.83 38.97
N SER A 144 -0.05 -13.41 40.04
CA SER A 144 0.10 -12.87 41.39
C SER A 144 1.31 -13.51 42.05
N PRO A 145 2.44 -12.81 42.18
CA PRO A 145 3.62 -13.35 42.87
C PRO A 145 3.30 -13.63 44.34
N PHE A 146 3.85 -14.71 44.86
CA PHE A 146 3.72 -15.08 46.27
C PHE A 146 4.35 -14.00 47.17
N LYS A 147 3.52 -13.22 47.87
CA LYS A 147 3.96 -12.19 48.84
C LYS A 147 3.84 -12.74 50.27
N PHE A 148 4.96 -12.86 50.98
CA PHE A 148 4.97 -13.14 52.42
C PHE A 148 4.40 -11.93 53.19
N HIS A 149 3.14 -12.00 53.63
CA HIS A 149 2.61 -11.08 54.63
C HIS A 149 3.08 -11.53 56.02
N LYS A 150 4.08 -10.86 56.59
CA LYS A 150 4.43 -11.01 58.01
C LYS A 150 3.31 -10.36 58.83
N ARG A 151 2.27 -11.12 59.19
CA ARG A 151 1.09 -10.56 59.88
C ARG A 151 1.25 -10.37 61.39
N PHE A 152 2.24 -10.95 62.05
CA PHE A 152 2.42 -10.76 63.50
C PHE A 152 3.89 -10.93 63.91
N LEU A 153 4.67 -9.86 63.82
CA LEU A 153 5.79 -9.61 64.73
C LEU A 153 5.48 -8.25 65.36
N ARG A 154 4.71 -8.31 66.45
CA ARG A 154 4.50 -7.20 67.36
C ARG A 154 5.57 -7.38 68.45
N ASP A 155 6.46 -6.40 68.55
CA ASP A 155 7.42 -6.28 69.64
C ASP A 155 6.70 -6.25 71.01
#